data_AF-A0A7Y5GUY1-F1
#
_entry.id   AF-A0A7Y5GUY1-F1
#
_cell.length_a   1.000
_cell.length_b   1.000
_cell.length_c   1.000
_cell.angle_alpha   90.00
_cell.angle_beta   90.00
_cell.angle_gamma   90.00
#
_symmetry.space_group_name_H-M   'P 1'
#
loop_
_entity.id
_entity.type
_entity.pdbx_description
1 polymer ?
#
loop_
_entity_poly.entity_id
_entity_poly.type
_entity_poly.pdbx_seq_one_letter_code
_entity_poly.pdbx_strand_id
1 'polypeptide(L)'
;MPSPLALELAAIVMRRADERAGLWFAAQYQQVHPGLRRTAFLETLAETTPRLGRHKVDYSPEERQGLLRANIVVIPPTLRLDEAGAAALWLEGLAGMGATDCVGLVHDVFYRGTMDQRCTLLKFLHHLPDPGRFVDLAMEAVFGSSQDVKKSLILDNPYPVTHLPDSSWAALVGVVAREAIPFDPIYGLPNRLIPPVVKELEQYIGELRRFRKPVPAPISQLLETARSGMENR
;
A
#
# COMPACT_ATOMS: atom_id res chain seq x y z
N MET A 1 -8.64 21.43 2.23
CA MET A 1 -8.09 21.59 0.86
C MET A 1 -8.02 20.22 0.24
N PRO A 2 -8.34 20.07 -1.05
CA PRO A 2 -8.33 18.77 -1.73
C PRO A 2 -6.93 18.16 -1.70
N SER A 3 -6.84 16.83 -1.67
CA SER A 3 -5.56 16.14 -1.69
C SER A 3 -4.91 16.27 -3.07
N PRO A 4 -3.67 16.81 -3.21
CA PRO A 4 -3.01 16.91 -4.51
C PRO A 4 -2.89 15.57 -5.23
N LEU A 5 -2.66 14.49 -4.46
CA LEU A 5 -2.61 13.14 -4.99
C LEU A 5 -3.98 12.65 -5.46
N ALA A 6 -5.04 12.97 -4.73
CA ALA A 6 -6.40 12.65 -5.16
C ALA A 6 -6.73 13.31 -6.50
N LEU A 7 -6.38 14.59 -6.66
CA LEU A 7 -6.62 15.34 -7.88
C LEU A 7 -5.87 14.76 -9.08
N GLU A 8 -4.59 14.42 -8.92
CA GLU A 8 -3.78 13.84 -10.01
C GLU A 8 -4.30 12.46 -10.41
N LEU A 9 -4.61 11.59 -9.43
CA LEU A 9 -5.20 10.28 -9.70
C LEU A 9 -6.55 10.41 -10.40
N ALA A 10 -7.41 11.33 -9.95
CA ALA A 10 -8.70 11.60 -10.58
C ALA A 10 -8.53 12.07 -12.04
N ALA A 11 -7.57 12.97 -12.30
CA ALA A 11 -7.29 13.46 -13.65
C ALA A 11 -6.76 12.35 -14.58
N ILE A 12 -5.98 11.40 -14.07
CA ILE A 12 -5.55 10.22 -14.83
C ILE A 12 -6.77 9.33 -15.14
N VAL A 13 -7.62 9.07 -14.14
CA VAL A 13 -8.82 8.24 -14.32
C VAL A 13 -9.76 8.84 -15.37
N MET A 14 -10.05 10.13 -15.29
CA MET A 14 -10.92 10.80 -16.25
C MET A 14 -10.36 10.82 -17.69
N ARG A 15 -9.03 10.80 -17.86
CA ARG A 15 -8.39 10.74 -19.19
C ARG A 15 -8.33 9.33 -19.78
N ARG A 16 -8.24 8.31 -18.93
CA ARG A 16 -7.98 6.92 -19.34
C ARG A 16 -9.24 6.07 -19.40
N ALA A 17 -10.25 6.39 -18.61
CA ALA A 17 -11.53 5.70 -18.64
C ALA A 17 -12.26 5.92 -19.97
N ASP A 18 -13.10 4.98 -20.37
CA ASP A 18 -14.05 5.21 -21.45
C ASP A 18 -15.05 6.31 -21.06
N GLU A 19 -15.76 6.88 -22.03
CA GLU A 19 -16.67 8.01 -21.82
C GLU A 19 -17.69 7.76 -20.71
N ARG A 20 -18.30 6.58 -20.67
CA ARG A 20 -19.33 6.24 -19.68
C ARG A 20 -18.73 6.09 -18.28
N ALA A 21 -17.60 5.41 -18.17
CA ALA A 21 -16.90 5.20 -16.91
C ALA A 21 -16.32 6.52 -16.36
N GLY A 22 -15.77 7.36 -17.24
CA GLY A 22 -15.25 8.69 -16.91
C GLY A 22 -16.32 9.65 -16.42
N LEU A 23 -17.48 9.69 -17.08
CA LEU A 23 -18.64 10.49 -16.64
C LEU A 23 -19.16 10.05 -15.28
N TRP A 24 -19.29 8.73 -15.07
CA TRP A 24 -19.68 8.20 -13.76
C TRP A 24 -18.67 8.62 -12.69
N PHE A 25 -17.37 8.42 -12.94
CA PHE A 25 -16.32 8.73 -11.98
C PHE A 25 -16.28 10.23 -11.64
N ALA A 26 -16.38 11.11 -12.63
CA ALA A 26 -16.42 12.55 -12.42
C ALA A 26 -17.62 12.97 -11.56
N ALA A 27 -18.80 12.40 -11.81
CA ALA A 27 -19.98 12.66 -10.98
C ALA A 27 -19.79 12.20 -9.53
N GLN A 28 -19.19 11.01 -9.32
CA GLN A 28 -18.91 10.53 -7.97
C GLN A 28 -17.85 11.39 -7.26
N TYR A 29 -16.77 11.75 -7.94
CA TYR A 29 -15.68 12.55 -7.37
C TYR A 29 -16.17 13.94 -6.91
N GLN A 30 -17.09 14.56 -7.65
CA GLN A 30 -17.72 15.83 -7.24
C GLN A 30 -18.65 15.69 -6.02
N GLN A 31 -19.20 14.50 -5.78
CA GLN A 31 -20.09 14.21 -4.65
C GLN A 31 -19.33 13.72 -3.42
N VAL A 32 -18.04 13.40 -3.54
CA VAL A 32 -17.22 13.05 -2.39
C VAL A 32 -16.91 14.32 -1.61
N HIS A 33 -17.50 14.42 -0.43
CA HIS A 33 -17.22 15.48 0.54
C HIS A 33 -17.27 14.91 1.97
N PRO A 34 -16.68 15.59 2.97
CA PRO A 34 -16.60 15.09 4.35
C PRO A 34 -17.95 14.81 5.04
N GLY A 35 -19.07 15.27 4.46
CA GLY A 35 -20.43 15.06 4.96
C GLY A 35 -21.17 13.91 4.28
N LEU A 36 -20.53 13.18 3.37
CA LEU A 36 -21.13 12.04 2.69
C LEU A 36 -21.43 10.93 3.70
N ARG A 37 -22.63 10.33 3.62
CA ARG A 37 -22.99 9.21 4.48
C ARG A 37 -22.00 8.06 4.25
N ARG A 38 -21.44 7.54 5.34
CA ARG A 38 -20.45 6.46 5.33
C ARG A 38 -20.87 5.27 4.45
N THR A 39 -22.11 4.80 4.56
CA THR A 39 -22.62 3.70 3.73
C THR A 39 -22.59 4.02 2.23
N ALA A 40 -23.03 5.21 1.84
CA ALA A 40 -23.02 5.63 0.45
C ALA A 40 -21.59 5.72 -0.09
N PHE A 41 -20.64 6.21 0.72
CA PHE A 41 -19.23 6.25 0.34
C PHE A 41 -18.66 4.85 0.08
N LEU A 42 -18.96 3.88 0.96
CA LEU A 42 -18.52 2.50 0.79
C LEU A 42 -19.12 1.82 -0.44
N GLU A 43 -20.38 2.12 -0.75
CA GLU A 43 -21.06 1.66 -1.97
C GLU A 43 -20.41 2.25 -3.23
N THR A 44 -20.17 3.56 -3.26
CA THR A 44 -19.44 4.24 -4.35
C THR A 44 -18.05 3.63 -4.56
N LEU A 45 -17.33 3.34 -3.48
CA LEU A 45 -16.03 2.67 -3.56
C LEU A 45 -16.13 1.24 -4.06
N ALA A 46 -17.22 0.53 -3.83
CA ALA A 46 -17.41 -0.84 -4.32
C ALA A 46 -17.74 -0.86 -5.81
N GLU A 47 -18.33 0.23 -6.33
CA GLU A 47 -18.63 0.40 -7.75
C GLU A 47 -17.41 0.74 -8.61
N THR A 48 -16.27 1.15 -8.04
CA THR A 48 -15.08 1.55 -8.83
C THR A 48 -14.58 0.44 -9.73
N THR A 49 -14.38 -0.77 -9.19
CA THR A 49 -13.93 -1.94 -9.97
C THR A 49 -14.86 -2.32 -11.11
N PRO A 50 -16.19 -2.53 -10.91
CA PRO A 50 -17.08 -2.87 -12.02
C PRO A 50 -17.26 -1.74 -13.04
N ARG A 51 -17.03 -0.47 -12.66
CA ARG A 51 -17.18 0.69 -13.56
C ARG A 51 -15.92 1.02 -14.34
N LEU A 52 -14.76 1.03 -13.69
CA LEU A 52 -13.47 1.42 -14.28
C LEU A 52 -12.70 0.23 -14.85
N GLY A 53 -12.98 -0.98 -14.36
CA GLY A 53 -12.31 -2.21 -14.77
C GLY A 53 -10.89 -2.37 -14.20
N ARG A 54 -10.37 -3.59 -14.28
CA ARG A 54 -9.09 -3.99 -13.66
C ARG A 54 -7.89 -3.90 -14.61
N HIS A 55 -7.93 -3.00 -15.59
CA HIS A 55 -6.83 -2.90 -16.53
C HIS A 55 -5.64 -2.17 -15.90
N LYS A 56 -4.44 -2.69 -16.15
CA LYS A 56 -3.20 -2.05 -15.75
C LYS A 56 -3.04 -0.73 -16.52
N VAL A 57 -2.57 0.30 -15.83
CA VAL A 57 -2.29 1.60 -16.45
C VAL A 57 -0.79 1.70 -16.71
N ASP A 58 -0.42 1.85 -17.97
CA ASP A 58 0.94 2.24 -18.35
C ASP A 58 1.03 3.77 -18.29
N TYR A 59 1.38 4.27 -17.10
CA TYR A 59 1.51 5.70 -16.81
C TYR A 59 2.60 6.33 -17.68
N SER A 60 2.23 7.38 -18.43
CA SER A 60 3.16 8.15 -19.25
C SER A 60 4.21 8.85 -18.39
N PRO A 61 5.36 9.27 -18.96
CA PRO A 61 6.36 10.06 -18.24
C PRO A 61 5.75 11.30 -17.56
N GLU A 62 4.82 11.98 -18.23
CA GLU A 62 4.13 13.17 -17.71
C GLU A 62 3.20 12.83 -16.55
N GLU A 63 2.42 11.75 -16.65
CA GLU A 63 1.55 11.27 -15.56
C GLU A 63 2.38 10.86 -14.34
N ARG A 64 3.50 10.17 -14.55
CA ARG A 64 4.43 9.81 -13.48
C ARG A 64 5.00 11.05 -12.80
N GLN A 65 5.40 12.05 -13.58
CA GLN A 65 5.90 13.31 -13.03
C GLN A 65 4.81 14.10 -12.29
N GLY A 66 3.56 14.05 -12.76
CA GLY A 66 2.40 14.59 -12.04
C GLY A 66 2.23 13.95 -10.66
N LEU A 67 2.19 12.62 -10.62
CA LEU A 67 2.03 11.86 -9.39
C LEU A 67 3.18 12.11 -8.39
N LEU A 68 4.43 12.20 -8.87
CA LEU A 68 5.58 12.54 -8.04
C LEU A 68 5.47 13.94 -7.43
N ARG A 69 5.04 14.94 -8.23
CA ARG A 69 4.76 16.30 -7.73
C ARG A 69 3.62 16.34 -6.72
N ALA A 70 2.71 15.39 -6.81
CA ALA A 70 1.63 15.19 -5.86
C ALA A 70 2.04 14.39 -4.61
N ASN A 71 3.35 14.21 -4.39
CA ASN A 71 3.95 13.50 -3.25
C ASN A 71 3.63 12.00 -3.18
N ILE A 72 3.35 11.34 -4.30
CA ILE A 72 3.48 9.88 -4.32
C ILE A 72 4.98 9.54 -4.24
N VAL A 73 5.35 8.66 -3.31
CA VAL A 73 6.76 8.26 -3.14
C VAL A 73 7.11 7.11 -4.08
N VAL A 74 6.17 6.19 -4.27
CA VAL A 74 6.30 5.03 -5.15
C VAL A 74 4.99 4.86 -5.91
N ILE A 75 5.06 4.73 -7.23
CA ILE A 75 3.91 4.34 -8.05
C ILE A 75 4.04 2.84 -8.29
N PRO A 76 3.16 1.99 -7.70
CA PRO A 76 3.23 0.56 -7.92
C PRO A 76 3.15 0.26 -9.42
N PRO A 77 4.09 -0.52 -10.00
CA PRO A 77 4.04 -0.89 -11.41
C PRO A 77 2.78 -1.69 -11.80
N THR A 78 2.04 -2.17 -10.80
CA THR A 78 0.80 -2.93 -10.94
C THR A 78 -0.46 -2.11 -10.66
N LEU A 79 -0.33 -0.79 -10.43
CA LEU A 79 -1.46 0.07 -10.11
C LEU A 79 -2.47 0.10 -11.26
N ARG A 80 -3.67 -0.40 -10.99
CA ARG A 80 -4.77 -0.50 -11.97
C ARG A 80 -5.62 0.76 -11.98
N LEU A 81 -6.44 0.94 -13.02
CA LEU A 81 -7.31 2.13 -13.13
C LEU A 81 -8.38 2.17 -12.03
N ASP A 82 -8.99 1.02 -11.70
CA ASP A 82 -9.95 0.93 -10.60
C ASP A 82 -9.34 1.29 -9.25
N GLU A 83 -8.11 0.83 -9.00
CA GLU A 83 -7.35 1.16 -7.78
C GLU A 83 -7.01 2.65 -7.73
N ALA A 84 -6.60 3.25 -8.84
CA ALA A 84 -6.34 4.70 -8.92
C ALA A 84 -7.60 5.53 -8.66
N GLY A 85 -8.75 5.12 -9.24
CA GLY A 85 -10.03 5.78 -9.01
C GLY A 85 -10.53 5.63 -7.58
N ALA A 86 -10.45 4.42 -7.02
CA ALA A 86 -10.78 4.21 -5.62
C ALA A 86 -9.86 5.04 -4.70
N ALA A 87 -8.55 5.06 -4.94
CA ALA A 87 -7.61 5.86 -4.17
C ALA A 87 -7.90 7.36 -4.26
N ALA A 88 -8.26 7.87 -5.43
CA ALA A 88 -8.68 9.27 -5.60
C ALA A 88 -9.90 9.61 -4.73
N LEU A 89 -10.95 8.78 -4.78
CA LEU A 89 -12.16 8.96 -3.97
C LEU A 89 -11.86 8.86 -2.47
N TRP A 90 -10.99 7.92 -2.09
CA TRP A 90 -10.49 7.75 -0.73
C TRP A 90 -9.79 8.99 -0.20
N LEU A 91 -8.76 9.43 -0.90
CA LEU A 91 -7.93 10.54 -0.48
C LEU A 91 -8.72 11.85 -0.45
N GLU A 92 -9.65 12.05 -1.39
CA GLU A 92 -10.52 13.23 -1.38
C GLU A 92 -11.54 13.17 -0.24
N GLY A 93 -12.20 12.02 -0.05
CA GLY A 93 -13.20 11.87 1.01
C GLY A 93 -12.61 12.10 2.39
N LEU A 94 -11.39 11.63 2.62
CA LEU A 94 -10.69 11.76 3.89
C LEU A 94 -10.09 13.15 4.13
N ALA A 95 -9.80 13.94 3.09
CA ALA A 95 -9.05 15.20 3.19
C ALA A 95 -9.74 16.30 4.04
N GLY A 96 -11.00 16.11 4.42
CA GLY A 96 -11.71 17.02 5.33
C GLY A 96 -12.47 16.34 6.47
N MET A 97 -12.28 15.04 6.70
CA MET A 97 -12.90 14.34 7.83
C MET A 97 -12.17 14.64 9.14
N GLY A 98 -12.91 14.64 10.24
CA GLY A 98 -12.32 14.62 11.57
C GLY A 98 -11.48 13.36 11.79
N ALA A 99 -10.45 13.45 12.61
CA ALA A 99 -9.48 12.36 12.80
C ALA A 99 -10.14 11.05 13.28
N THR A 100 -11.17 11.13 14.13
CA THR A 100 -11.93 9.96 14.61
C THR A 100 -12.73 9.29 13.49
N ASP A 101 -13.40 10.08 12.65
CA ASP A 101 -14.21 9.56 11.53
C ASP A 101 -13.33 8.91 10.47
N CYS A 102 -12.17 9.52 10.19
CA CYS A 102 -11.14 8.96 9.31
C CYS A 102 -10.71 7.57 9.79
N VAL A 103 -10.34 7.44 11.07
CA VAL A 103 -9.92 6.15 11.64
C VAL A 103 -11.05 5.13 11.53
N GLY A 104 -12.27 5.52 11.94
CA GLY A 104 -13.41 4.63 11.86
C GLY A 104 -13.65 4.11 10.45
N LEU A 105 -13.62 4.98 9.44
CA LEU A 105 -13.88 4.61 8.05
C LEU A 105 -12.79 3.70 7.47
N VAL A 106 -11.52 3.96 7.78
CA VAL A 106 -10.39 3.10 7.40
C VAL A 106 -10.57 1.69 7.98
N HIS A 107 -10.95 1.57 9.25
CA HIS A 107 -11.23 0.28 9.88
C HIS A 107 -12.42 -0.44 9.22
N ASP A 108 -13.51 0.27 8.89
CA ASP A 108 -14.64 -0.35 8.22
C ASP A 108 -14.26 -0.97 6.89
N VAL A 109 -13.42 -0.30 6.11
CA VAL A 109 -12.98 -0.86 4.83
C VAL A 109 -12.02 -1.99 5.00
N PHE A 110 -11.10 -1.89 5.95
CA PHE A 110 -10.21 -3.00 6.26
C PHE A 110 -10.97 -4.26 6.69
N TYR A 111 -12.00 -4.13 7.53
CA TYR A 111 -12.73 -5.29 8.07
C TYR A 111 -13.92 -5.75 7.24
N ARG A 112 -14.65 -4.83 6.59
CA ARG A 112 -15.94 -5.10 5.92
C ARG A 112 -15.89 -4.83 4.42
N GLY A 113 -14.88 -4.11 3.93
CA GLY A 113 -14.71 -3.86 2.52
C GLY A 113 -14.42 -5.13 1.72
N THR A 114 -14.61 -5.04 0.40
CA THR A 114 -14.21 -6.09 -0.55
C THR A 114 -12.69 -6.26 -0.56
N MET A 115 -12.20 -7.38 -1.10
CA MET A 115 -10.75 -7.63 -1.19
C MET A 115 -10.02 -6.50 -1.95
N ASP A 116 -10.59 -6.02 -3.07
CA ASP A 116 -10.00 -4.93 -3.85
C ASP A 116 -9.93 -3.62 -3.06
N GLN A 117 -10.96 -3.31 -2.26
CA GLN A 117 -10.98 -2.12 -1.42
C GLN A 117 -9.89 -2.19 -0.33
N ARG A 118 -9.74 -3.34 0.32
CA ARG A 118 -8.69 -3.56 1.34
C ARG A 118 -7.29 -3.42 0.75
N CYS A 119 -7.05 -4.07 -0.39
CA CYS A 119 -5.77 -3.99 -1.08
C CYS A 119 -5.44 -2.54 -1.51
N THR A 120 -6.42 -1.83 -2.07
CA THR A 120 -6.24 -0.42 -2.46
C THR A 120 -5.96 0.46 -1.25
N LEU A 121 -6.72 0.32 -0.17
CA LEU A 121 -6.50 1.04 1.08
C LEU A 121 -5.05 0.86 1.57
N LEU A 122 -4.55 -0.37 1.61
CA LEU A 122 -3.20 -0.65 2.11
C LEU A 122 -2.11 -0.08 1.20
N LYS A 123 -2.28 -0.16 -0.13
CA LYS A 123 -1.34 0.45 -1.10
C LYS A 123 -1.18 1.96 -0.89
N PHE A 124 -2.24 2.64 -0.45
CA PHE A 124 -2.25 4.09 -0.24
C PHE A 124 -2.20 4.51 1.24
N LEU A 125 -1.94 3.56 2.16
CA LEU A 125 -1.97 3.82 3.61
C LEU A 125 -1.02 4.94 4.03
N HIS A 126 0.16 5.05 3.40
CA HIS A 126 1.14 6.12 3.63
C HIS A 126 0.63 7.52 3.27
N HIS A 127 -0.36 7.61 2.39
CA HIS A 127 -0.89 8.87 1.88
C HIS A 127 -2.13 9.33 2.65
N LEU A 128 -2.59 8.57 3.65
CA LEU A 128 -3.69 8.98 4.50
C LEU A 128 -3.28 10.11 5.46
N PRO A 129 -4.23 10.91 5.97
CA PRO A 129 -3.97 11.84 7.06
C PRO A 129 -3.43 11.11 8.30
N ASP A 130 -2.30 11.58 8.84
CA ASP A 130 -1.61 11.01 10.01
C ASP A 130 -1.44 9.46 9.93
N PRO A 131 -0.66 8.97 8.94
CA PRO A 131 -0.58 7.54 8.64
C PRO A 131 -0.03 6.71 9.81
N GLY A 132 0.77 7.31 10.70
CA GLY A 132 1.35 6.63 11.86
C GLY A 132 0.33 6.05 12.84
N ARG A 133 -0.93 6.49 12.81
CA ARG A 133 -1.99 5.95 13.69
C ARG A 133 -2.46 4.55 13.28
N PHE A 134 -2.12 4.10 12.07
CA PHE A 134 -2.60 2.82 11.53
C PHE A 134 -1.59 1.68 11.70
N VAL A 135 -0.60 1.82 12.59
CA VAL A 135 0.42 0.77 12.83
C VAL A 135 -0.22 -0.55 13.25
N ASP A 136 -1.19 -0.52 14.17
CA ASP A 136 -1.86 -1.73 14.64
C ASP A 136 -2.65 -2.42 13.51
N LEU A 137 -3.38 -1.64 12.71
CA LEU A 137 -4.10 -2.14 11.52
C LEU A 137 -3.13 -2.75 10.49
N ALA A 138 -1.99 -2.11 10.26
CA ALA A 138 -0.97 -2.62 9.36
C ALA A 138 -0.39 -3.95 9.87
N MET A 139 -0.15 -4.09 11.17
CA MET A 139 0.33 -5.35 11.74
C MET A 139 -0.73 -6.46 11.70
N GLU A 140 -2.01 -6.12 11.87
CA GLU A 140 -3.09 -7.06 11.66
C GLU A 140 -3.16 -7.52 10.19
N ALA A 141 -2.94 -6.62 9.23
CA ALA A 141 -2.83 -6.97 7.82
C ALA A 141 -1.67 -7.95 7.55
N VAL A 142 -0.53 -7.77 8.22
CA VAL A 142 0.65 -8.64 8.08
C VAL A 142 0.38 -10.05 8.60
N PHE A 143 -0.30 -10.23 9.73
CA PHE A 143 -0.42 -11.53 10.38
C PHE A 143 -1.76 -12.24 10.19
N GLY A 144 -2.85 -11.51 10.01
CA GLY A 144 -4.22 -12.05 10.00
C GLY A 144 -4.85 -12.19 8.61
N SER A 145 -4.19 -11.73 7.56
CA SER A 145 -4.82 -11.57 6.24
C SER A 145 -4.29 -12.54 5.17
N SER A 146 -4.95 -12.53 4.01
CA SER A 146 -4.49 -13.27 2.83
C SER A 146 -3.17 -12.71 2.29
N GLN A 147 -2.50 -13.49 1.45
CA GLN A 147 -1.24 -13.07 0.84
C GLN A 147 -1.39 -11.80 -0.02
N ASP A 148 -2.54 -11.60 -0.67
CA ASP A 148 -2.80 -10.40 -1.50
C ASP A 148 -2.87 -9.11 -0.67
N VAL A 149 -3.50 -9.19 0.51
CA VAL A 149 -3.58 -8.07 1.46
C VAL A 149 -2.18 -7.73 1.98
N LYS A 150 -1.39 -8.74 2.37
CA LYS A 150 0.01 -8.55 2.81
C LYS A 150 0.84 -7.90 1.71
N LYS A 151 0.80 -8.44 0.49
CA LYS A 151 1.55 -7.91 -0.66
C LYS A 151 1.18 -6.45 -0.96
N SER A 152 -0.08 -6.08 -0.81
CA SER A 152 -0.56 -4.70 -1.02
C SER A 152 0.00 -3.70 0.01
N LEU A 153 0.28 -4.16 1.23
CA LEU A 153 0.94 -3.35 2.26
C LEU A 153 2.47 -3.33 2.10
N ILE A 154 3.07 -4.45 1.65
CA ILE A 154 4.52 -4.67 1.71
C ILE A 154 5.24 -4.19 0.44
N LEU A 155 4.68 -4.48 -0.74
CA LEU A 155 5.35 -4.26 -2.02
C LEU A 155 5.08 -2.85 -2.54
N ASP A 156 6.13 -2.20 -3.04
CA ASP A 156 6.10 -0.86 -3.63
C ASP A 156 5.44 0.19 -2.73
N ASN A 157 5.57 0.02 -1.40
CA ASN A 157 4.86 0.81 -0.42
C ASN A 157 5.82 1.36 0.65
N PRO A 158 5.95 2.68 0.81
CA PRO A 158 6.82 3.30 1.80
C PRO A 158 6.27 3.23 3.24
N TYR A 159 5.00 2.84 3.42
CA TYR A 159 4.36 2.82 4.74
C TYR A 159 5.18 2.00 5.76
N PRO A 160 5.55 0.74 5.47
CA PRO A 160 6.08 -0.11 6.53
C PRO A 160 7.46 0.34 6.99
N VAL A 161 8.33 0.77 6.07
CA VAL A 161 9.67 1.26 6.43
C VAL A 161 9.61 2.57 7.21
N THR A 162 8.61 3.42 6.94
CA THR A 162 8.49 4.74 7.56
C THR A 162 7.82 4.70 8.94
N HIS A 163 6.79 3.86 9.10
CA HIS A 163 5.93 3.92 10.29
C HIS A 163 6.05 2.73 11.23
N LEU A 164 6.50 1.56 10.77
CA LEU A 164 6.61 0.42 11.68
C LEU A 164 7.79 0.61 12.63
N PRO A 165 7.59 0.39 13.95
CA PRO A 165 8.69 0.26 14.90
C PRO A 165 9.66 -0.87 14.49
N ASP A 166 10.90 -0.81 14.97
CA ASP A 166 11.95 -1.77 14.60
C ASP A 166 11.57 -3.24 14.82
N SER A 167 10.86 -3.54 15.90
CA SER A 167 10.35 -4.89 16.20
C SER A 167 9.32 -5.34 15.17
N SER A 168 8.34 -4.49 14.85
CA SER A 168 7.29 -4.76 13.87
C SER A 168 7.85 -4.88 12.45
N TRP A 169 8.81 -4.04 12.10
CA TRP A 169 9.53 -4.10 10.82
C TRP A 169 10.29 -5.43 10.67
N ALA A 170 11.04 -5.84 11.68
CA ALA A 170 11.74 -7.13 11.67
C ALA A 170 10.78 -8.31 11.54
N ALA A 171 9.68 -8.30 12.29
CA ALA A 171 8.67 -9.35 12.24
C ALA A 171 8.00 -9.44 10.85
N LEU A 172 7.71 -8.30 10.21
CA LEU A 172 7.21 -8.23 8.83
C LEU A 172 8.22 -8.86 7.86
N VAL A 173 9.51 -8.52 7.97
CA VAL A 173 10.55 -9.11 7.10
C VAL A 173 10.65 -10.63 7.29
N GLY A 174 10.49 -11.12 8.52
CA GLY A 174 10.39 -12.55 8.79
C GLY A 174 9.19 -13.21 8.10
N VAL A 175 8.02 -12.55 8.08
CA VAL A 175 6.83 -13.02 7.34
C VAL A 175 7.12 -13.09 5.84
N VAL A 176 7.73 -12.04 5.27
CA VAL A 176 8.13 -12.01 3.85
C VAL A 176 8.98 -13.22 3.49
N ALA A 177 10.01 -13.50 4.31
CA ALA A 177 10.90 -14.64 4.10
C ALA A 177 10.14 -15.98 4.12
N ARG A 178 9.31 -16.19 5.15
CA ARG A 178 8.57 -17.45 5.37
C ARG A 178 7.48 -17.70 4.33
N GLU A 179 6.83 -16.65 3.85
CA GLU A 179 5.74 -16.74 2.86
C GLU A 179 6.21 -16.58 1.42
N ALA A 180 7.53 -16.53 1.19
CA ALA A 180 8.13 -16.36 -0.13
C ALA A 180 7.59 -15.14 -0.89
N ILE A 181 7.37 -14.02 -0.17
CA ILE A 181 7.05 -12.73 -0.78
C ILE A 181 8.36 -12.16 -1.36
N PRO A 182 8.36 -11.58 -2.58
CA PRO A 182 9.56 -11.01 -3.18
C PRO A 182 10.16 -9.89 -2.32
N PHE A 183 11.50 -9.86 -2.20
CA PHE A 183 12.23 -8.83 -1.46
C PHE A 183 12.51 -7.56 -2.29
N ASP A 184 12.75 -7.70 -3.59
CA ASP A 184 13.14 -6.60 -4.47
C ASP A 184 12.18 -5.39 -4.45
N PRO A 185 10.84 -5.57 -4.46
CA PRO A 185 9.91 -4.45 -4.41
C PRO A 185 9.63 -3.95 -2.98
N ILE A 186 10.34 -4.42 -1.95
CA ILE A 186 10.16 -3.92 -0.58
C ILE A 186 10.89 -2.59 -0.43
N TYR A 187 10.12 -1.51 -0.39
CA TYR A 187 10.66 -0.16 -0.35
C TYR A 187 11.53 0.06 0.91
N GLY A 188 12.74 0.58 0.71
CA GLY A 188 13.66 0.94 1.77
C GLY A 188 14.31 -0.23 2.52
N LEU A 189 14.06 -1.49 2.13
CA LEU A 189 14.63 -2.65 2.81
C LEU A 189 16.16 -2.63 2.90
N PRO A 190 16.92 -2.40 1.81
CA PRO A 190 18.38 -2.35 1.89
C PRO A 190 18.90 -1.30 2.87
N ASN A 191 18.14 -0.22 3.09
CA ASN A 191 18.51 0.90 3.96
C ASN A 191 18.13 0.68 5.43
N ARG A 192 17.29 -0.32 5.72
CA ARG A 192 16.79 -0.63 7.07
C ARG A 192 17.06 -2.09 7.47
N LEU A 193 18.25 -2.60 7.12
CA LEU A 193 18.78 -3.89 7.59
C LEU A 193 19.37 -3.76 9.00
N ILE A 194 18.50 -3.50 9.98
CA ILE A 194 18.86 -3.37 11.40
C ILE A 194 19.12 -4.75 12.05
N PRO A 195 19.82 -4.82 13.20
CA PRO A 195 20.14 -6.10 13.84
C PRO A 195 18.94 -7.04 14.10
N PRO A 196 17.74 -6.54 14.50
CA PRO A 196 16.55 -7.38 14.62
C PRO A 196 16.12 -8.05 13.30
N VAL A 197 16.27 -7.37 12.16
CA VAL A 197 15.96 -7.92 10.83
C VAL A 197 16.95 -9.03 10.47
N VAL A 198 18.24 -8.78 10.67
CA VAL A 198 19.30 -9.78 10.44
C VAL A 198 19.03 -11.03 11.25
N LYS A 199 18.68 -10.87 12.54
CA LYS A 199 18.36 -11.99 13.43
C LYS A 199 17.17 -12.82 12.94
N GLU A 200 16.08 -12.19 12.51
CA GLU A 200 14.91 -12.89 11.94
C GLU A 200 15.28 -13.71 10.70
N LEU A 201 16.06 -13.14 9.78
CA LEU A 201 16.49 -13.84 8.58
C LEU A 201 17.44 -15.00 8.89
N GLU A 202 18.39 -14.82 9.81
CA GLU A 202 19.30 -15.89 10.25
C GLU A 202 18.56 -17.03 10.96
N GLN A 203 17.54 -16.70 11.76
CA GLN A 203 16.67 -17.70 12.38
C GLN A 203 15.94 -18.54 11.31
N TYR A 204 15.34 -17.89 10.31
CA TYR A 204 14.68 -18.59 9.22
C TYR A 204 15.64 -19.45 8.39
N ILE A 205 16.85 -18.98 8.12
CA ILE A 205 17.90 -19.80 7.48
C ILE A 205 18.23 -21.04 8.34
N GLY A 206 18.34 -20.87 9.65
CA GLY A 206 18.56 -21.97 10.59
C GLY A 206 17.45 -23.04 10.49
N GLU A 207 16.18 -22.60 10.40
CA GLU A 207 15.04 -23.48 10.19
C GLU A 207 15.14 -24.23 8.85
N LEU A 208 15.42 -23.53 7.75
CA LEU A 208 15.60 -24.16 6.43
C LEU A 208 16.69 -25.22 6.45
N ARG A 209 17.85 -24.91 7.02
CA ARG A 209 18.98 -25.84 7.16
C ARG A 209 18.63 -27.06 8.00
N ARG A 210 17.93 -26.86 9.13
CA ARG A 210 17.45 -27.96 9.98
C ARG A 210 16.57 -28.95 9.21
N PHE A 211 15.74 -28.44 8.29
CA PHE A 211 14.89 -29.25 7.42
C PHE A 211 15.54 -29.60 6.06
N ARG A 212 16.85 -29.36 5.89
CA ARG A 212 17.61 -29.59 4.65
C ARG A 212 16.99 -28.93 3.41
N LYS A 213 16.32 -27.79 3.59
CA LYS A 213 15.76 -26.97 2.52
C LYS A 213 16.83 -25.99 2.00
N PRO A 214 16.83 -25.67 0.69
CA PRO A 214 17.74 -24.68 0.15
C PRO A 214 17.44 -23.29 0.71
N VAL A 215 18.48 -22.48 0.89
CA VAL A 215 18.34 -21.07 1.28
C VAL A 215 18.10 -20.24 0.01
N PRO A 216 17.01 -19.45 -0.07
CA PRO A 216 16.78 -18.56 -1.20
C PRO A 216 17.90 -17.51 -1.37
N ALA A 217 18.40 -17.37 -2.60
CA ALA A 217 19.49 -16.44 -2.90
C ALA A 217 19.25 -14.98 -2.46
N PRO A 218 18.03 -14.40 -2.62
CA PRO A 218 17.76 -13.04 -2.14
C PRO A 218 18.00 -12.85 -0.64
N ILE A 219 17.71 -13.87 0.18
CA ILE A 219 17.93 -13.80 1.63
C ILE A 219 19.43 -13.77 1.95
N SER A 220 20.21 -14.64 1.28
CA SER A 220 21.67 -14.66 1.45
C SER A 220 22.30 -13.31 1.06
N GLN A 221 21.87 -12.73 -0.06
CA GLN A 221 22.37 -11.44 -0.56
C GLN A 221 22.06 -10.29 0.41
N LEU A 222 20.86 -10.27 1.01
CA LEU A 222 20.50 -9.27 2.02
C LEU A 222 21.41 -9.37 3.26
N LEU A 223 21.73 -10.57 3.72
CA LEU A 223 22.61 -10.77 4.88
C LEU A 223 24.07 -10.38 4.58
N GLU A 224 24.57 -10.68 3.39
CA GLU A 224 25.89 -10.24 2.93
C GLU A 224 25.99 -8.71 2.87
N THR A 225 24.93 -8.06 2.39
CA THR A 225 24.81 -6.59 2.36
C THR A 225 24.83 -6.01 3.78
N ALA A 226 24.06 -6.60 4.70
CA ALA A 226 24.03 -6.16 6.10
C ALA A 226 25.40 -6.25 6.77
N ARG A 227 26.14 -7.35 6.55
CA ARG A 227 27.48 -7.56 7.14
C ARG A 227 28.50 -6.55 6.63
N SER A 228 28.55 -6.35 5.31
CA SER A 228 29.42 -5.34 4.69
C SER A 228 29.13 -3.93 5.20
N GLY A 229 27.87 -3.61 5.51
CA GLY A 229 27.47 -2.31 6.05
C GLY A 229 27.84 -2.09 7.53
N MET A 230 27.97 -3.17 8.32
CA MET A 230 28.37 -3.11 9.73
C MET A 230 29.89 -3.00 9.91
N GLU A 231 30.68 -3.56 9.01
CA GLU A 231 32.16 -3.50 9.04
C GLU A 231 32.71 -2.11 8.67
N ASN A 232 31.92 -1.28 7.98
CA ASN A 232 32.29 0.05 7.51
C ASN A 232 31.79 1.21 8.41
N ARG A 233 31.27 0.93 9.61
CA ARG A 233 30.79 1.91 10.59
C ARG A 233 31.61 1.85 11.87
#